data_AF-A0AAI9ZEZ7-F1
#
_entry.id   AF-A0AAI9ZEZ7-F1
#
_cell.length_a   1.000
_cell.length_b   1.000
_cell.length_c   1.000
_cell.angle_alpha   90.00
_cell.angle_beta   90.00
_cell.angle_gamma   90.00
#
_symmetry.space_group_name_H-M   'P 1'
#
loop_
_entity.id
_entity.type
_entity.pdbx_description
1 polymer ?
#
loop_
_entity_poly.entity_id
_entity_poly.type
_entity_poly.pdbx_seq_one_letter_code
_entity_poly.pdbx_strand_id
1 'polypeptide(L)'
;MALYTMALTTLLLRPVLGHTLSLMPSFSNYTVPVEHISLPGNLDGAKANSSVNASTSDFWYFDTQPGGGPLQLSGPRNLSAFGATDGATITNDENGVRGEWKGVDATFLGTPLDKPNVTYTITIDSDEIGVNGTLVSDLASLQESTAKHTPQHVADQRQRAPAHYPCALNEPGVSEELVPYLYWANAVPDADADVDITIDGERISFVNGVGYHDKNWADKSIIKSHKFW
;
A
#
# COMPACT_ATOMS: atom_id res chain seq x y z
N MET A 1 36.78 -39.25 -21.01
CA MET A 1 35.65 -38.56 -21.67
C MET A 1 34.56 -38.42 -20.61
N ALA A 2 34.54 -37.30 -19.88
CA ALA A 2 33.59 -37.09 -18.78
C ALA A 2 32.40 -36.27 -19.32
N LEU A 3 31.22 -36.87 -19.35
CA LEU A 3 29.97 -36.18 -19.67
C LEU A 3 29.56 -35.34 -18.45
N TYR A 4 29.56 -34.02 -18.59
CA TYR A 4 28.87 -33.12 -17.67
C TYR A 4 27.38 -33.09 -18.05
N THR A 5 26.53 -33.71 -17.25
CA THR A 5 25.08 -33.48 -17.26
C THR A 5 24.80 -32.10 -16.68
N MET A 6 24.48 -31.13 -17.54
CA MET A 6 23.83 -29.90 -17.09
C MET A 6 22.39 -30.24 -16.69
N ALA A 7 22.08 -30.12 -15.41
CA ALA A 7 20.70 -30.09 -14.94
C ALA A 7 20.10 -28.74 -15.34
N LEU A 8 19.20 -28.76 -16.32
CA LEU A 8 18.40 -27.60 -16.68
C LEU A 8 17.31 -27.44 -15.62
N THR A 9 17.54 -26.58 -14.63
CA THR A 9 16.52 -26.23 -13.63
C THR A 9 15.46 -25.39 -14.33
N THR A 10 14.35 -26.00 -14.72
CA THR A 10 13.16 -25.30 -15.20
C THR A 10 12.58 -24.48 -14.05
N LEU A 11 12.79 -23.17 -14.08
CA LEU A 11 12.12 -22.21 -13.21
C LEU A 11 10.62 -22.20 -13.61
N LEU A 12 9.80 -22.95 -12.88
CA LEU A 12 8.35 -22.90 -13.02
C LEU A 12 7.87 -21.54 -12.49
N LEU A 13 7.76 -20.55 -13.38
CA LEU A 13 6.96 -19.36 -13.14
C LEU A 13 5.52 -19.82 -12.93
N ARG A 14 5.07 -19.86 -11.66
CA ARG A 14 3.66 -20.01 -11.36
C ARG A 14 3.00 -18.69 -11.71
N PRO A 15 2.02 -18.65 -12.63
CA PRO A 15 1.24 -17.43 -12.84
C PRO A 15 0.56 -17.11 -11.50
N VAL A 16 0.84 -15.93 -10.96
CA VAL A 16 0.05 -15.37 -9.87
C VAL A 16 -1.31 -15.08 -10.48
N LEU A 17 -2.32 -15.87 -10.10
CA LEU A 17 -3.68 -15.65 -10.58
C LEU A 17 -4.16 -14.33 -9.99
N GLY A 18 -4.28 -13.30 -10.82
CA GLY A 18 -4.79 -12.00 -10.38
C GLY A 18 -6.15 -12.17 -9.68
N HIS A 19 -6.32 -11.48 -8.56
CA HIS A 19 -7.55 -11.49 -7.78
C HIS A 19 -8.18 -10.10 -7.81
N THR A 20 -9.45 -10.04 -8.20
CA THR A 20 -10.25 -8.80 -8.13
C THR A 20 -11.42 -9.02 -7.19
N LEU A 21 -11.54 -8.14 -6.20
CA LEU A 21 -12.59 -8.10 -5.22
C LEU A 21 -13.46 -6.87 -5.44
N SER A 22 -14.76 -7.08 -5.65
CA SER A 22 -15.76 -6.03 -5.71
C SER A 22 -16.46 -5.89 -4.35
N LEU A 23 -16.34 -4.72 -3.75
CA LEU A 23 -16.91 -4.34 -2.46
C LEU A 23 -18.18 -3.51 -2.68
N MET A 24 -19.29 -3.95 -2.10
CA MET A 24 -20.55 -3.20 -2.06
C MET A 24 -20.44 -2.00 -1.11
N PRO A 25 -21.17 -0.88 -1.38
CA PRO A 25 -21.27 0.28 -0.51
C PRO A 25 -22.17 0.03 0.72
N SER A 26 -22.09 -1.17 1.30
CA SER A 26 -22.90 -1.55 2.46
C SER A 26 -22.19 -2.59 3.30
N PHE A 27 -22.50 -2.57 4.62
CA PHE A 27 -21.98 -3.59 5.51
C PHE A 27 -22.57 -4.95 5.18
N SER A 28 -21.71 -5.97 5.18
CA SER A 28 -22.15 -7.36 5.18
C SER A 28 -22.85 -7.70 6.49
N ASN A 29 -23.92 -8.48 6.41
CA ASN A 29 -24.61 -9.05 7.57
C ASN A 29 -24.04 -10.41 7.99
N TYR A 30 -22.99 -10.87 7.31
CA TYR A 30 -22.35 -12.16 7.55
C TYR A 30 -21.01 -11.98 8.27
N THR A 31 -20.48 -13.09 8.77
CA THR A 31 -19.08 -13.16 9.20
C THR A 31 -18.18 -12.90 7.99
N VAL A 32 -17.26 -11.95 8.14
CA VAL A 32 -16.27 -11.62 7.12
C VAL A 32 -14.94 -12.21 7.59
N PRO A 33 -14.46 -13.30 6.98
CA PRO A 33 -13.13 -13.82 7.29
C PRO A 33 -12.08 -12.87 6.74
N VAL A 34 -10.99 -12.70 7.49
CA VAL A 34 -9.82 -11.93 7.06
C VAL A 34 -8.56 -12.81 7.09
N GLU A 35 -7.53 -12.41 6.35
CA GLU A 35 -6.23 -13.07 6.35
C GLU A 35 -5.53 -12.85 7.70
N HIS A 36 -5.07 -13.92 8.36
CA HIS A 36 -4.30 -13.80 9.62
C HIS A 36 -2.83 -14.25 9.42
N ILE A 37 -2.60 -14.99 8.35
CA ILE A 37 -1.35 -15.65 7.99
C ILE A 37 -1.07 -15.30 6.55
N SER A 38 0.11 -14.75 6.29
CA SER A 38 0.47 -14.19 5.00
C SER A 38 0.36 -15.19 3.86
N LEU A 39 -0.27 -14.76 2.77
CA LEU A 39 -0.33 -15.50 1.51
C LEU A 39 0.74 -15.02 0.51
N PRO A 40 1.25 -15.91 -0.37
CA PRO A 40 2.21 -15.51 -1.40
C PRO A 40 1.66 -14.38 -2.27
N GLY A 41 2.39 -13.26 -2.35
CA GLY A 41 2.05 -12.13 -3.21
C GLY A 41 0.86 -11.29 -2.75
N ASN A 42 0.34 -11.48 -1.53
CA ASN A 42 -0.83 -10.75 -1.03
C ASN A 42 -0.52 -9.75 0.08
N LEU A 43 0.74 -9.29 0.24
CA LEU A 43 1.11 -8.39 1.34
C LEU A 43 0.21 -7.14 1.39
N ASP A 44 -0.08 -6.55 0.22
CA ASP A 44 -0.86 -5.31 0.11
C ASP A 44 -2.23 -5.48 -0.55
N GLY A 45 -2.62 -6.73 -0.86
CA GLY A 45 -3.93 -7.02 -1.42
C GLY A 45 -5.05 -6.88 -0.38
N ALA A 46 -6.30 -7.06 -0.84
CA ALA A 46 -7.44 -7.14 0.08
C ALA A 46 -7.25 -8.31 1.05
N LYS A 47 -7.53 -8.05 2.33
CA LYS A 47 -7.36 -9.01 3.43
C LYS A 47 -8.70 -9.53 3.90
N ALA A 48 -9.77 -8.75 3.75
CA ALA A 48 -11.14 -9.23 3.80
C ALA A 48 -11.54 -9.81 2.44
N ASN A 49 -12.24 -10.95 2.45
CA ASN A 49 -12.65 -11.64 1.21
C ASN A 49 -13.96 -11.11 0.59
N SER A 50 -14.56 -10.09 1.21
CA SER A 50 -15.87 -9.52 0.86
C SER A 50 -16.04 -8.15 1.51
N SER A 51 -17.16 -7.47 1.22
CA SER A 51 -17.55 -6.25 1.96
C SER A 51 -17.49 -6.48 3.46
N VAL A 52 -16.78 -5.58 4.15
CA VAL A 52 -16.64 -5.61 5.60
C VAL A 52 -17.99 -5.54 6.31
N ASN A 53 -18.05 -5.99 7.55
CA ASN A 53 -19.21 -5.83 8.43
C ASN A 53 -18.92 -4.79 9.53
N ALA A 54 -19.87 -4.56 10.43
CA ALA A 54 -19.76 -3.55 11.48
C ALA A 54 -18.58 -3.77 12.48
N SER A 55 -17.94 -4.93 12.47
CA SER A 55 -16.77 -5.24 13.30
C SER A 55 -15.51 -5.49 12.50
N THR A 56 -15.54 -5.48 11.17
CA THR A 56 -14.38 -5.79 10.33
C THR A 56 -13.92 -4.51 9.65
N SER A 57 -12.63 -4.36 9.44
CA SER A 57 -12.07 -3.25 8.66
C SER A 57 -10.95 -3.77 7.77
N ASP A 58 -10.82 -3.15 6.61
CA ASP A 58 -9.74 -3.43 5.66
C ASP A 58 -9.41 -2.11 4.95
N PHE A 59 -8.23 -1.55 5.22
CA PHE A 59 -7.87 -0.21 4.75
C PHE A 59 -6.41 -0.12 4.33
N TRP A 60 -6.16 0.87 3.47
CA TRP A 60 -4.84 1.25 2.96
C TRP A 60 -4.57 2.65 3.48
N TYR A 61 -3.40 2.84 4.07
CA TYR A 61 -3.01 4.10 4.69
C TYR A 61 -1.76 4.64 4.02
N PHE A 62 -1.83 5.87 3.53
CA PHE A 62 -0.73 6.57 2.88
C PHE A 62 -0.48 7.86 3.65
N ASP A 63 0.78 8.12 4.01
CA ASP A 63 1.17 9.38 4.64
C ASP A 63 2.45 9.92 4.03
N THR A 64 2.53 11.25 3.99
CA THR A 64 3.63 12.00 3.41
C THR A 64 3.85 13.29 4.18
N GLN A 65 5.11 13.72 4.23
CA GLN A 65 5.49 15.00 4.80
C GLN A 65 6.63 15.64 3.99
N PRO A 66 6.75 16.98 3.97
CA PRO A 66 7.91 17.63 3.36
C PRO A 66 9.23 17.18 4.00
N GLY A 67 10.27 17.00 3.18
CA GLY A 67 11.61 16.64 3.66
C GLY A 67 12.25 17.82 4.40
N GLY A 68 12.75 17.59 5.62
CA GLY A 68 13.57 18.56 6.37
C GLY A 68 12.87 19.33 7.50
N GLY A 69 12.28 18.64 8.49
CA GLY A 69 11.87 19.25 9.77
C GLY A 69 10.71 20.26 9.69
N PRO A 70 10.18 20.65 10.86
CA PRO A 70 8.81 20.36 11.26
C PRO A 70 7.77 21.15 10.44
N LEU A 71 7.35 20.65 9.28
CA LEU A 71 6.00 20.93 8.80
C LEU A 71 5.08 19.82 9.32
N GLN A 72 4.84 19.83 10.63
CA GLN A 72 3.75 19.05 11.20
C GLN A 72 2.49 19.88 10.96
N LEU A 73 1.64 19.45 10.02
CA LEU A 73 0.26 19.95 9.92
C LEU A 73 -0.53 19.44 11.14
N SER A 74 -0.19 19.94 12.32
CA SER A 74 -0.84 19.63 13.60
C SER A 74 -2.01 20.60 13.82
N GLY A 75 -3.06 20.43 13.04
CA GLY A 75 -4.41 20.86 13.41
C GLY A 75 -5.21 19.63 13.83
N PRO A 76 -6.38 19.78 14.48
CA PRO A 76 -7.34 18.70 14.58
C PRO A 76 -7.78 18.34 13.15
N ARG A 77 -7.05 17.42 12.50
CA ARG A 77 -7.49 16.82 11.24
C ARG A 77 -8.56 15.83 11.62
N ASN A 78 -9.81 16.22 11.42
CA ASN A 78 -10.90 15.24 11.44
C ASN A 78 -10.52 14.18 10.41
N LEU A 79 -10.34 12.94 10.85
CA LEU A 79 -10.22 11.80 9.96
C LEU A 79 -11.57 11.66 9.26
N SER A 80 -11.75 12.31 8.13
CA SER A 80 -12.91 12.13 7.29
C SER A 80 -12.72 10.85 6.50
N ALA A 81 -13.26 9.76 7.03
CA ALA A 81 -13.44 8.53 6.28
C ALA A 81 -14.56 8.79 5.26
N PHE A 82 -14.19 9.04 4.00
CA PHE A 82 -15.15 9.14 2.93
C PHE A 82 -15.50 7.72 2.46
N GLY A 83 -16.77 7.36 2.58
CA GLY A 83 -17.24 6.07 2.10
C GLY A 83 -17.31 6.11 0.57
N ALA A 84 -16.83 5.06 -0.10
CA ALA A 84 -17.17 4.86 -1.50
C ALA A 84 -18.69 4.66 -1.61
N THR A 85 -19.41 5.69 -2.05
CA THR A 85 -20.87 5.70 -2.16
C THR A 85 -21.38 4.67 -3.16
N ASP A 86 -20.55 4.29 -4.12
CA ASP A 86 -20.82 3.24 -5.13
C ASP A 86 -19.96 1.97 -4.94
N GLY A 87 -19.30 1.84 -3.80
CA GLY A 87 -18.47 0.69 -3.45
C GLY A 87 -17.06 0.78 -4.02
N ALA A 88 -16.26 -0.26 -3.84
CA ALA A 88 -14.86 -0.25 -4.24
C ALA A 88 -14.46 -1.49 -5.03
N THR A 89 -13.43 -1.39 -5.86
CA THR A 89 -12.79 -2.53 -6.50
C THR A 89 -11.34 -2.58 -6.02
N ILE A 90 -10.91 -3.73 -5.52
CA ILE A 90 -9.50 -3.98 -5.20
C ILE A 90 -9.00 -5.09 -6.13
N THR A 91 -7.94 -4.82 -6.89
CA THR A 91 -7.28 -5.80 -7.76
C THR A 91 -5.85 -5.99 -7.28
N ASN A 92 -5.42 -7.25 -7.17
CA ASN A 92 -4.02 -7.61 -6.94
C ASN A 92 -3.62 -8.64 -8.01
N ASP A 93 -2.72 -8.27 -8.91
CA ASP A 93 -2.30 -9.09 -10.03
C ASP A 93 -0.80 -8.90 -10.37
N GLU A 94 -0.36 -9.41 -11.52
CA GLU A 94 1.04 -9.31 -11.96
C GLU A 94 1.54 -7.87 -12.17
N ASN A 95 0.62 -6.90 -12.28
CA ASN A 95 0.92 -5.47 -12.41
C ASN A 95 0.93 -4.75 -11.05
N GLY A 96 0.68 -5.47 -9.96
CA GLY A 96 0.68 -4.96 -8.60
C GLY A 96 -0.74 -4.84 -8.06
N VAL A 97 -0.96 -3.84 -7.21
CA VAL A 97 -2.23 -3.63 -6.50
C VAL A 97 -2.91 -2.35 -6.98
N ARG A 98 -4.22 -2.40 -7.15
CA ARG A 98 -5.04 -1.24 -7.49
C ARG A 98 -6.28 -1.19 -6.61
N GLY A 99 -6.56 -0.02 -6.06
CA GLY A 99 -7.82 0.28 -5.38
C GLY A 99 -8.58 1.37 -6.11
N GLU A 100 -9.89 1.18 -6.28
CA GLU A 100 -10.80 2.14 -6.91
C GLU A 100 -12.01 2.34 -6.00
N TRP A 101 -12.18 3.53 -5.43
CA TRP A 101 -13.34 3.92 -4.62
C TRP A 101 -14.31 4.70 -5.50
N LYS A 102 -15.42 4.05 -5.87
CA LYS A 102 -16.42 4.60 -6.77
C LYS A 102 -17.31 5.61 -6.05
N GLY A 103 -17.73 6.62 -6.78
CA GLY A 103 -18.54 7.74 -6.28
C GLY A 103 -17.71 8.89 -5.69
N VAL A 104 -16.47 8.62 -5.27
CA VAL A 104 -15.51 9.64 -4.80
C VAL A 104 -14.24 9.70 -5.64
N ASP A 105 -14.27 9.13 -6.85
CA ASP A 105 -13.22 9.16 -7.89
C ASP A 105 -11.79 9.11 -7.33
N ALA A 106 -11.61 8.21 -6.35
CA ALA A 106 -10.35 8.02 -5.64
C ALA A 106 -9.75 6.67 -6.02
N THR A 107 -8.47 6.68 -6.33
CA THR A 107 -7.73 5.49 -6.74
C THR A 107 -6.35 5.45 -6.10
N PHE A 108 -5.82 4.25 -5.92
CA PHE A 108 -4.39 4.05 -5.81
C PHE A 108 -3.92 2.96 -6.77
N LEU A 109 -2.69 3.08 -7.23
CA LEU A 109 -1.98 2.08 -8.02
C LEU A 109 -0.59 1.86 -7.42
N GLY A 110 -0.35 0.66 -6.90
CA GLY A 110 0.97 0.19 -6.44
C GLY A 110 1.55 -0.78 -7.46
N THR A 111 2.81 -0.61 -7.86
CA THR A 111 3.51 -1.60 -8.68
C THR A 111 3.88 -2.85 -7.85
N PRO A 112 4.25 -3.99 -8.46
CA PRO A 112 4.47 -5.22 -7.71
C PRO A 112 5.67 -5.11 -6.76
N LEU A 113 5.48 -5.52 -5.51
CA LEU A 113 6.49 -5.42 -4.44
C LEU A 113 7.71 -6.34 -4.63
N ASP A 114 7.63 -7.31 -5.55
CA ASP A 114 8.76 -8.18 -5.91
C ASP A 114 9.60 -7.61 -7.06
N LYS A 115 9.21 -6.45 -7.62
CA LYS A 115 9.89 -5.81 -8.73
C LYS A 115 10.75 -4.65 -8.27
N PRO A 116 11.79 -4.32 -9.07
CA PRO A 116 12.48 -3.08 -8.87
C PRO A 116 11.57 -1.88 -9.19
N ASN A 117 11.78 -0.78 -8.49
CA ASN A 117 11.05 0.48 -8.62
C ASN A 117 9.58 0.36 -8.20
N VAL A 118 9.35 0.03 -6.93
CA VAL A 118 8.00 0.04 -6.36
C VAL A 118 7.48 1.48 -6.42
N THR A 119 6.29 1.74 -6.93
CA THR A 119 5.73 3.09 -6.99
C THR A 119 4.26 3.02 -6.61
N TYR A 120 3.81 4.00 -5.83
CA TYR A 120 2.42 4.18 -5.50
C TYR A 120 1.93 5.52 -6.01
N THR A 121 0.91 5.50 -6.85
CA THR A 121 0.20 6.70 -7.31
C THR A 121 -1.18 6.71 -6.71
N ILE A 122 -1.51 7.76 -5.96
CA ILE A 122 -2.81 7.99 -5.36
C ILE A 122 -3.42 9.19 -6.08
N THR A 123 -4.61 9.01 -6.64
CA THR A 123 -5.34 10.09 -7.31
C THR A 123 -6.69 10.24 -6.64
N ILE A 124 -7.07 11.47 -6.31
CA ILE A 124 -8.38 11.79 -5.76
C ILE A 124 -8.90 12.96 -6.59
N ASP A 125 -10.03 12.77 -7.27
CA ASP A 125 -10.67 13.82 -8.08
C ASP A 125 -12.14 13.94 -7.70
N SER A 126 -12.41 14.43 -6.50
CA SER A 126 -13.77 14.42 -5.94
C SER A 126 -14.18 15.75 -5.37
N ASP A 127 -15.08 16.40 -6.12
CA ASP A 127 -15.82 17.58 -5.67
C ASP A 127 -16.68 17.28 -4.44
N GLU A 128 -17.18 16.05 -4.28
CA GLU A 128 -18.03 15.64 -3.15
C GLU A 128 -17.30 15.84 -1.81
N ILE A 129 -16.00 15.56 -1.78
CA ILE A 129 -15.18 15.63 -0.58
C ILE A 129 -14.23 16.84 -0.57
N GLY A 130 -14.33 17.70 -1.60
CA GLY A 130 -13.51 18.90 -1.73
C GLY A 130 -12.03 18.63 -2.02
N VAL A 131 -11.67 17.43 -2.50
CA VAL A 131 -10.28 17.02 -2.71
C VAL A 131 -10.03 16.74 -4.18
N ASN A 132 -9.05 17.42 -4.77
CA ASN A 132 -8.60 17.18 -6.14
C ASN A 132 -7.08 17.19 -6.22
N GLY A 133 -6.48 16.15 -6.76
CA GLY A 133 -5.06 16.13 -7.12
C GLY A 133 -4.47 14.73 -7.14
N THR A 134 -3.15 14.67 -7.16
CA THR A 134 -2.39 13.42 -7.19
C THR A 134 -1.27 13.47 -6.17
N LEU A 135 -1.15 12.39 -5.42
CA LEU A 135 -0.01 12.08 -4.57
C LEU A 135 0.76 10.95 -5.24
N VAL A 136 2.04 11.16 -5.49
CA VAL A 136 2.93 10.14 -6.04
C VAL A 136 4.01 9.85 -5.01
N SER A 137 4.02 8.62 -4.52
CA SER A 137 5.13 8.07 -3.74
C SER A 137 5.97 7.23 -4.70
N ASP A 138 7.06 7.82 -5.20
CA ASP A 138 7.96 7.16 -6.15
C ASP A 138 9.06 6.43 -5.39
N LEU A 139 9.16 5.11 -5.54
CA LEU A 139 10.30 4.37 -5.01
C LEU A 139 11.11 3.82 -6.16
N ALA A 140 12.16 4.52 -6.58
CA ALA A 140 13.14 3.88 -7.44
C ALA A 140 13.84 2.74 -6.66
N SER A 141 13.94 1.56 -7.24
CA SER A 141 14.95 0.59 -6.84
C SER A 141 15.70 0.14 -8.09
N LEU A 142 16.98 0.50 -8.14
CA LEU A 142 18.02 -0.08 -8.99
C LEU A 142 17.66 -0.30 -10.48
N GLN A 143 18.06 0.65 -11.33
CA GLN A 143 18.67 0.26 -12.61
C GLN A 143 20.17 0.04 -12.38
N GLU A 144 20.70 -1.08 -12.86
CA GLU A 144 22.13 -1.40 -12.81
C GLU A 144 22.99 -0.28 -13.41
N SER A 145 23.84 0.30 -12.57
CA SER A 145 24.94 1.17 -13.00
C SER A 145 25.96 0.36 -13.79
N THR A 146 25.99 0.55 -15.10
CA THR A 146 27.13 0.16 -15.97
C THR A 146 28.11 1.31 -16.22
N ALA A 147 28.24 2.26 -15.28
CA ALA A 147 29.20 3.36 -15.39
C ALA A 147 30.46 3.10 -14.54
N LYS A 148 31.52 2.62 -15.19
CA LYS A 148 32.91 2.67 -14.69
C LYS A 148 33.35 4.14 -14.52
N HIS A 149 34.00 4.43 -13.39
CA HIS A 149 34.82 5.63 -13.06
C HIS A 149 34.06 6.97 -12.95
N THR A 150 34.16 7.82 -11.93
CA THR A 150 35.06 7.99 -10.75
C THR A 150 34.33 8.95 -9.75
N PRO A 151 34.83 9.23 -8.53
CA PRO A 151 34.03 9.38 -7.32
C PRO A 151 33.53 10.81 -7.07
N GLN A 152 32.60 10.91 -6.11
CA GLN A 152 32.18 12.13 -5.38
C GLN A 152 30.89 12.77 -5.91
N HIS A 153 29.84 12.60 -5.09
CA HIS A 153 28.49 13.18 -5.18
C HIS A 153 27.56 12.62 -6.28
N VAL A 154 26.85 11.53 -5.97
CA VAL A 154 25.60 11.19 -6.67
C VAL A 154 24.57 10.79 -5.60
N ALA A 155 23.54 11.61 -5.42
CA ALA A 155 22.36 11.26 -4.63
C ALA A 155 21.51 10.31 -5.48
N ASP A 156 21.26 9.12 -4.95
CA ASP A 156 20.40 8.09 -5.52
C ASP A 156 19.32 7.83 -4.47
N GLN A 157 18.08 8.20 -4.78
CA GLN A 157 16.94 8.30 -3.86
C GLN A 157 15.96 7.16 -4.21
N ARG A 158 15.63 6.30 -3.23
CA ARG A 158 15.20 4.90 -3.42
C ARG A 158 14.21 4.45 -2.33
N GLN A 159 13.47 3.35 -2.53
CA GLN A 159 12.88 2.58 -1.41
C GLN A 159 13.97 2.29 -0.38
N ARG A 160 13.89 2.93 0.80
CA ARG A 160 14.98 2.84 1.78
C ARG A 160 14.93 1.55 2.60
N ALA A 161 13.77 0.90 2.69
CA ALA A 161 13.56 -0.33 3.46
C ALA A 161 12.58 -1.32 2.79
N PRO A 162 12.78 -2.65 2.95
CA PRO A 162 11.94 -3.67 2.32
C PRO A 162 10.56 -3.79 2.96
N ALA A 163 9.56 -4.19 2.15
CA ALA A 163 8.22 -4.52 2.63
C ALA A 163 8.26 -5.67 3.67
N HIS A 164 7.44 -5.56 4.71
CA HIS A 164 7.49 -6.49 5.84
C HIS A 164 6.17 -6.57 6.62
N TYR A 165 6.04 -7.65 7.39
CA TYR A 165 5.06 -7.87 8.44
C TYR A 165 5.65 -7.45 9.79
N PRO A 166 4.88 -7.39 10.91
CA PRO A 166 5.34 -6.83 12.18
C PRO A 166 6.68 -7.41 12.68
N CYS A 167 6.90 -8.70 12.45
CA CYS A 167 8.07 -9.42 12.95
C CYS A 167 8.77 -10.27 11.87
N ALA A 168 8.44 -10.08 10.58
CA ALA A 168 8.93 -10.94 9.50
C ALA A 168 9.03 -10.18 8.17
N LEU A 169 9.91 -10.63 7.27
CA LEU A 169 9.97 -10.15 5.89
C LEU A 169 8.70 -10.53 5.12
N ASN A 170 8.50 -9.97 3.93
CA ASN A 170 7.44 -10.33 2.99
C ASN A 170 7.57 -11.78 2.48
N GLU A 171 7.22 -12.73 3.33
CA GLU A 171 7.27 -14.16 3.09
C GLU A 171 5.93 -14.79 3.48
N PRO A 172 5.49 -15.86 2.79
CA PRO A 172 4.24 -16.54 3.11
C PRO A 172 4.35 -17.36 4.40
N GLY A 173 3.22 -17.54 5.09
CA GLY A 173 3.11 -18.41 6.26
C GLY A 173 3.53 -17.76 7.59
N VAL A 174 3.73 -16.45 7.64
CA VAL A 174 4.05 -15.72 8.87
C VAL A 174 2.81 -15.03 9.43
N SER A 175 2.85 -14.76 10.74
CA SER A 175 1.78 -14.01 11.41
C SER A 175 1.78 -12.56 10.95
N GLU A 176 0.59 -12.06 10.64
CA GLU A 176 0.36 -10.65 10.30
C GLU A 176 -0.24 -9.87 11.48
N GLU A 177 -0.48 -10.55 12.61
CA GLU A 177 -1.06 -9.95 13.82
C GLU A 177 -0.07 -8.99 14.48
N LEU A 178 -0.48 -7.72 14.62
CA LEU A 178 0.26 -6.70 15.35
C LEU A 178 -0.11 -6.72 16.83
N VAL A 179 -1.41 -6.74 17.11
CA VAL A 179 -2.02 -6.92 18.44
C VAL A 179 -3.32 -7.71 18.26
N PRO A 180 -3.92 -8.29 19.33
CA PRO A 180 -5.11 -9.11 19.17
C PRO A 180 -6.20 -8.45 18.33
N TYR A 181 -6.60 -9.14 17.25
CA TYR A 181 -7.62 -8.72 16.28
C TYR A 181 -7.25 -7.57 15.33
N LEU A 182 -6.03 -7.03 15.42
CA LEU A 182 -5.51 -5.99 14.52
C LEU A 182 -4.25 -6.50 13.84
N TYR A 183 -4.30 -6.48 12.52
CA TYR A 183 -3.25 -6.97 11.66
C TYR A 183 -2.67 -5.80 10.85
N TRP A 184 -1.41 -5.97 10.45
CA TRP A 184 -0.66 -4.92 9.79
C TRP A 184 0.38 -5.53 8.86
N ALA A 185 0.58 -4.87 7.73
CA ALA A 185 1.75 -5.04 6.91
C ALA A 185 2.21 -3.66 6.46
N ASN A 186 3.51 -3.53 6.19
CA ASN A 186 4.07 -2.32 5.64
C ASN A 186 4.63 -2.64 4.26
N ALA A 187 3.90 -2.20 3.25
CA ALA A 187 4.27 -2.37 1.85
C ALA A 187 5.40 -1.41 1.47
N VAL A 188 5.39 -0.21 2.06
CA VAL A 188 6.38 0.84 1.79
C VAL A 188 6.81 1.52 3.10
N PRO A 189 7.94 1.10 3.70
CA PRO A 189 8.30 1.62 5.02
C PRO A 189 8.91 3.01 4.99
N ASP A 190 9.53 3.36 3.87
CA ASP A 190 10.21 4.63 3.68
C ASP A 190 10.35 4.92 2.17
N ALA A 191 9.71 5.99 1.74
CA ALA A 191 9.60 6.46 0.37
C ALA A 191 10.04 7.92 0.25
N ASP A 192 10.49 8.29 -0.94
CA ASP A 192 10.44 9.68 -1.37
C ASP A 192 9.04 9.97 -1.92
N ALA A 193 8.50 11.14 -1.58
CA ALA A 193 7.11 11.49 -1.86
C ALA A 193 6.98 12.88 -2.48
N ASP A 194 6.24 12.94 -3.57
CA ASP A 194 5.85 14.18 -4.24
C ASP A 194 4.33 14.35 -4.12
N VAL A 195 3.93 15.53 -3.65
CA VAL A 195 2.51 15.85 -3.39
C VAL A 195 2.11 17.06 -4.21
N ASP A 196 0.98 16.94 -4.88
CA ASP A 196 0.25 18.06 -5.49
C ASP A 196 -1.25 17.82 -5.35
N ILE A 197 -1.83 18.34 -4.26
CA ILE A 197 -3.24 18.15 -3.92
C ILE A 197 -3.88 19.48 -3.55
N THR A 198 -5.15 19.63 -3.89
CA THR A 198 -6.01 20.75 -3.49
C THR A 198 -7.08 20.21 -2.55
N ILE A 199 -7.21 20.82 -1.38
CA ILE A 199 -8.21 20.48 -0.36
C ILE A 199 -9.02 21.75 -0.08
N ASP A 200 -10.32 21.72 -0.34
CA ASP A 200 -11.25 22.85 -0.16
C ASP A 200 -10.76 24.16 -0.83
N GLY A 201 -10.10 24.02 -1.99
CA GLY A 201 -9.52 25.14 -2.74
C GLY A 201 -8.13 25.60 -2.27
N GLU A 202 -7.60 25.04 -1.18
CA GLU A 202 -6.22 25.28 -0.73
C GLU A 202 -5.27 24.22 -1.31
N ARG A 203 -4.28 24.69 -2.09
CA ARG A 203 -3.28 23.81 -2.70
C ARG A 203 -2.13 23.52 -1.73
N ILE A 204 -1.88 22.24 -1.49
CA ILE A 204 -0.74 21.70 -0.75
C ILE A 204 0.17 21.00 -1.77
N SER A 205 1.41 21.48 -1.91
CA SER A 205 2.38 20.84 -2.80
C SER A 205 3.80 20.92 -2.28
N PHE A 206 4.52 19.81 -2.41
CA PHE A 206 5.95 19.70 -2.13
C PHE A 206 6.57 18.57 -2.93
N VAL A 207 7.88 18.65 -3.14
CA VAL A 207 8.69 17.61 -3.81
C VAL A 207 9.84 17.19 -2.91
N ASN A 208 10.33 15.96 -3.08
CA ASN A 208 11.34 15.35 -2.21
C ASN A 208 10.90 15.30 -0.74
N GLY A 209 9.61 15.02 -0.52
CA GLY A 209 9.07 14.65 0.76
C GLY A 209 9.52 13.25 1.18
N VAL A 210 9.12 12.86 2.39
CA VAL A 210 9.21 11.47 2.85
C VAL A 210 7.81 10.93 3.08
N GLY A 211 7.60 9.67 2.75
CA GLY A 211 6.31 9.01 2.93
C GLY A 211 6.43 7.54 3.28
N TYR A 212 5.30 6.95 3.65
CA TYR A 212 5.17 5.53 3.89
C TYR A 212 3.76 5.03 3.56
N HIS A 213 3.62 3.72 3.41
CA HIS A 213 2.36 3.04 3.15
C HIS A 213 2.20 1.80 4.02
N ASP A 214 1.11 1.81 4.79
CA ASP A 214 0.66 0.70 5.62
C ASP A 214 -0.61 0.06 5.05
N LYS A 215 -0.66 -1.26 5.19
CA LYS A 215 -1.83 -2.09 5.02
C LYS A 215 -2.34 -2.51 6.39
N ASN A 216 -3.61 -2.24 6.68
CA ASN A 216 -4.22 -2.59 7.96
C ASN A 216 -5.58 -3.24 7.79
N TRP A 217 -5.86 -4.21 8.65
CA TRP A 217 -7.17 -4.83 8.71
C TRP A 217 -7.43 -5.43 10.09
N ALA A 218 -8.70 -5.71 10.37
CA ALA A 218 -9.14 -6.22 11.66
C ALA A 218 -10.37 -7.10 11.47
N ASP A 219 -10.45 -8.21 12.21
CA ASP A 219 -11.65 -9.06 12.30
C ASP A 219 -12.57 -8.66 13.47
N LYS A 220 -12.14 -7.70 14.30
CA LYS A 220 -12.95 -7.05 15.34
C LYS A 220 -12.80 -5.54 15.34
N SER A 221 -13.82 -4.88 15.91
CA SER A 221 -13.87 -3.43 15.99
C SER A 221 -12.69 -2.90 16.81
N ILE A 222 -11.77 -2.21 16.12
CA ILE A 222 -10.64 -1.50 16.71
C ILE A 222 -11.10 -0.34 17.62
N ILE A 223 -12.30 0.22 17.37
CA ILE A 223 -12.89 1.32 18.15
C ILE A 223 -13.33 0.86 19.55
N LYS A 224 -13.70 -0.42 19.70
CA LYS A 224 -14.12 -0.99 21.00
C LYS A 224 -12.98 -1.69 21.73
N SER A 225 -11.89 -1.93 21.03
CA SER A 225 -10.74 -2.66 21.53
C SER A 225 -9.72 -1.65 22.04
N HIS A 226 -9.79 -1.32 23.33
CA HIS A 226 -8.73 -0.65 24.10
C HIS A 226 -8.33 0.76 23.61
N LYS A 227 -7.82 1.59 24.52
CA LYS A 227 -7.45 2.97 24.22
C LYS A 227 -6.20 2.99 23.34
N PHE A 228 -6.37 3.03 22.02
CA PHE A 228 -5.32 3.34 21.07
C PHE A 228 -5.30 4.86 20.81
N TRP A 229 -4.10 5.41 20.59
CA TRP A 229 -3.79 6.83 20.39
C TRP A 229 -3.43 7.12 18.94
#